data_AF-A0A4R7ZCC3-F1
#
_entry.id   AF-A0A4R7ZCC3-F1
#
_cell.length_a   1.000
_cell.length_b   1.000
_cell.length_c   1.000
_cell.angle_alpha   90.00
_cell.angle_beta   90.00
_cell.angle_gamma   90.00
#
_symmetry.space_group_name_H-M   'P 1'
#
loop_
_entity.id
_entity.type
_entity.pdbx_description
1 polymer ?
#
loop_
_entity_poly.entity_id
_entity_poly.type
_entity_poly.pdbx_seq_one_letter_code
_entity_poly.pdbx_strand_id
1 'polypeptide(L)'
;MTDVLARLLAVNVVHEVIRGPTRWTAIDKRPVRGPVDVGELGLVGDRQCDTRYHGGPDKALGAYLKVLETGSVRAGNRILVVHRPDDGPTIGEASRRA
;
A
#
# COMPACT_ATOMS: atom_id res chain seq x y z
N MET A 1 -22.73 13.67 -9.40
CA MET A 1 -21.98 12.40 -9.54
C MET A 1 -20.52 12.72 -9.33
N THR A 2 -19.87 12.17 -8.30
CA THR A 2 -18.44 12.40 -8.06
C THR A 2 -17.64 11.50 -9.00
N ASP A 3 -16.85 12.10 -9.89
CA ASP A 3 -15.90 11.36 -10.73
C ASP A 3 -14.89 10.62 -9.85
N VAL A 4 -15.01 9.29 -9.81
CA VAL A 4 -14.06 8.41 -9.13
C VAL A 4 -12.92 8.11 -10.09
N LEU A 5 -11.74 8.67 -9.81
CA LEU A 5 -10.57 8.55 -10.69
C LEU A 5 -9.78 7.24 -10.49
N ALA A 6 -9.91 6.58 -9.34
CA ALA A 6 -9.31 5.28 -9.08
C ALA A 6 -9.97 4.58 -7.88
N ARG A 7 -9.90 3.24 -7.87
CA ARG A 7 -10.38 2.39 -6.77
C ARG A 7 -9.19 1.66 -6.13
N LEU A 8 -8.97 1.84 -4.84
CA LEU A 8 -8.04 0.97 -4.10
C LEU A 8 -8.74 -0.33 -3.75
N LEU A 9 -8.14 -1.45 -4.13
CA LEU A 9 -8.67 -2.80 -3.83
C LEU A 9 -8.34 -3.22 -2.40
N ALA A 10 -7.17 -2.89 -1.88
CA ALA A 10 -6.76 -3.26 -0.54
C ALA A 10 -5.78 -2.23 0.03
N VAL A 11 -5.82 -2.07 1.35
CA VAL A 11 -4.76 -1.40 2.12
C VAL A 11 -4.04 -2.48 2.90
N ASN A 12 -2.76 -2.63 2.61
CA ASN A 12 -1.91 -3.66 3.20
C ASN A 12 -0.92 -3.02 4.19
N VAL A 13 -0.80 -3.60 5.39
CA VAL A 13 0.22 -3.22 6.37
C VAL A 13 1.10 -4.43 6.67
N VAL A 14 2.30 -4.20 7.20
CA VAL A 14 3.20 -5.28 7.63
C VAL A 14 2.46 -6.27 8.54
N HIS A 15 2.43 -7.52 8.10
CA HIS A 15 2.06 -8.65 8.94
C HIS A 15 3.28 -9.17 9.69
N GLU A 16 4.40 -9.35 8.99
CA GLU A 16 5.64 -9.84 9.57
C GLU A 16 6.87 -9.20 8.91
N VAL A 17 7.92 -8.98 9.71
CA VAL A 17 9.24 -8.64 9.19
C VAL A 17 10.00 -9.93 8.92
N ILE A 18 10.24 -10.22 7.65
CA ILE A 18 10.86 -11.47 7.20
C ILE A 18 12.30 -11.25 6.73
N ARG A 19 13.14 -12.28 6.82
CA ARG A 19 14.51 -12.23 6.30
C ARG A 19 14.50 -12.40 4.77
N GLY A 20 14.92 -11.36 4.06
CA GLY A 20 15.21 -11.43 2.63
C GLY A 20 16.66 -11.86 2.34
N PRO A 21 17.04 -11.96 1.05
CA PRO A 21 18.36 -12.46 0.64
C PRO A 21 19.53 -11.69 1.27
N THR A 22 19.41 -10.37 1.41
CA THR A 22 20.49 -9.49 1.89
C THR A 22 20.16 -8.78 3.20
N ARG A 23 18.88 -8.60 3.54
CA ARG A 23 18.44 -7.82 4.70
C ARG A 23 17.05 -8.23 5.20
N TRP A 24 16.70 -7.80 6.41
CA TRP A 24 15.33 -7.88 6.91
C TRP A 24 14.40 -6.96 6.12
N THR A 25 13.19 -7.44 5.83
CA THR A 25 12.24 -6.74 4.96
C THR A 25 10.86 -6.70 5.60
N ALA A 26 10.16 -5.58 5.39
CA ALA A 26 8.77 -5.37 5.77
C ALA A 26 7.83 -5.67 4.58
N ILE A 27 8.22 -6.56 3.66
CA ILE A 27 7.46 -6.79 2.43
C ILE A 27 6.25 -7.71 2.62
N ASP A 28 6.24 -8.55 3.68
CA ASP A 28 5.07 -9.37 3.99
C ASP A 28 3.97 -8.50 4.58
N LYS A 29 3.23 -7.81 3.69
CA LYS A 29 2.10 -6.95 4.02
C LYS A 29 0.80 -7.62 3.63
N ARG A 30 -0.17 -7.61 4.53
CA ARG A 30 -1.48 -8.24 4.35
C ARG A 30 -2.61 -7.22 4.46
N PRO A 31 -3.77 -7.48 3.85
CA PRO A 31 -4.90 -6.58 3.98
C PRO A 31 -5.35 -6.58 5.44
N VAL A 32 -5.51 -5.39 6.00
CA VAL A 32 -6.23 -5.20 7.27
C VAL A 32 -7.74 -5.35 7.07
N ARG A 33 -8.58 -5.02 8.07
CA ARG A 33 -10.03 -4.90 7.90
C ARG A 33 -10.45 -3.48 8.25
N GLY A 34 -11.43 -2.94 7.52
CA GLY A 34 -11.93 -1.59 7.76
C GLY A 34 -10.95 -0.46 7.41
N PRO A 35 -11.25 0.77 7.86
CA PRO A 35 -10.40 1.95 7.68
C PRO A 35 -9.05 1.82 8.38
N VAL A 36 -8.05 2.57 7.90
CA VAL A 36 -6.72 2.68 8.51
C VAL A 36 -6.34 4.14 8.59
N ASP A 37 -5.86 4.56 9.75
CA ASP A 37 -5.38 5.92 9.95
C ASP A 37 -4.06 6.14 9.21
N VAL A 38 -4.00 7.24 8.48
CA VAL A 38 -2.79 7.71 7.79
C VAL A 38 -2.14 8.78 8.66
N GLY A 39 -0.99 8.46 9.23
CA GLY A 39 -0.13 9.43 9.89
C GLY A 39 0.88 10.04 8.94
N GLU A 40 1.60 11.06 9.40
CA GLU A 40 2.62 11.78 8.63
C GLU A 40 3.70 10.86 8.04
N LEU A 41 4.05 9.79 8.76
CA LEU A 41 5.13 8.87 8.38
C LEU A 41 4.61 7.52 7.86
N GLY A 42 3.30 7.34 7.71
CA GLY A 42 2.70 6.15 7.12
C GLY A 42 1.43 5.68 7.82
N LEU A 43 0.98 4.48 7.47
CA LEU A 43 -0.22 3.88 8.04
C LEU A 43 0.02 3.40 9.48
N VAL A 44 -0.98 3.57 10.34
CA VAL A 44 -0.97 2.93 11.65
C VAL A 44 -0.91 1.40 11.47
N GLY A 45 0.08 0.78 12.12
CA GLY A 45 0.34 -0.66 12.04
C GLY A 45 1.25 -1.07 10.87
N ASP A 46 1.68 -0.15 10.01
CA ASP A 46 2.68 -0.43 8.97
C ASP A 46 4.10 -0.09 9.45
N ARG A 47 5.12 -0.65 8.78
CA ARG A 47 6.53 -0.40 9.11
C ARG A 47 7.41 -0.36 7.87
N GLN A 48 8.44 0.48 7.94
CA GLN A 48 9.55 0.51 7.01
C GLN A 48 10.82 0.06 7.72
N CYS A 49 11.54 -0.94 7.16
CA CYS A 49 12.73 -1.48 7.81
C CYS A 49 13.95 -0.54 7.75
N ASP A 50 14.05 0.27 6.70
CA ASP A 50 15.15 1.22 6.51
C ASP A 50 14.59 2.61 6.22
N THR A 51 14.44 3.39 7.28
CA THR A 51 13.87 4.74 7.21
C THR A 51 14.87 5.79 6.73
N ARG A 52 16.18 5.49 6.72
CA ARG A 52 17.21 6.44 6.24
C ARG A 52 17.04 6.73 4.76
N TYR A 53 16.70 5.70 3.97
CA TYR A 53 16.50 5.83 2.53
C TYR A 53 15.03 5.70 2.13
N HIS A 54 14.29 4.79 2.77
CA HIS A 54 12.91 4.49 2.40
C HIS A 54 11.86 5.17 3.28
N GLY A 55 12.26 5.99 4.25
CA GLY A 55 11.35 6.75 5.11
C GLY A 55 11.18 8.22 4.72
N GLY A 56 10.42 8.91 5.57
CA GLY A 56 10.06 10.33 5.45
C GLY A 56 8.64 10.55 4.92
N PRO A 57 8.05 11.75 5.09
CA PRO A 57 6.67 12.05 4.68
C PRO A 57 6.41 11.76 3.20
N ASP A 58 7.38 12.06 2.33
CA ASP A 58 7.28 11.81 0.88
C ASP A 58 7.29 10.31 0.52
N LYS A 59 7.65 9.44 1.47
CA LYS A 59 7.68 7.97 1.30
C LYS A 59 6.80 7.28 2.34
N ALA A 60 5.89 8.01 2.98
CA ALA A 60 5.01 7.49 4.03
C ALA A 60 4.12 6.34 3.53
N LEU A 61 3.72 6.37 2.26
CA LEU A 61 2.87 5.36 1.62
C LEU A 61 3.50 4.85 0.32
N GLY A 62 3.38 3.55 0.08
CA GLY A 62 3.62 2.93 -1.23
C GLY A 62 2.29 2.50 -1.86
N ALA A 63 2.11 2.77 -3.15
CA ALA A 63 0.96 2.30 -3.91
C ALA A 63 1.41 1.35 -5.02
N TYR A 64 0.68 0.25 -5.21
CA TYR A 64 0.74 -0.56 -6.41
C TYR A 64 -0.62 -0.44 -7.11
N LEU A 65 -0.62 -0.01 -8.36
CA LEU A 65 -1.83 0.19 -9.14
C LEU A 65 -1.87 -0.84 -10.26
N LYS A 66 -2.99 -1.55 -10.38
CA LYS A 66 -3.34 -2.24 -11.63
C LYS A 66 -4.16 -1.26 -12.47
N VAL A 67 -3.66 -0.94 -13.66
CA VAL A 67 -4.43 -0.14 -14.63
C VAL A 67 -5.59 -0.99 -15.13
N LEU A 68 -6.82 -0.57 -14.83
CA LEU A 68 -8.05 -1.21 -15.32
C LEU A 68 -8.55 -0.53 -16.61
N GLU A 69 -8.40 0.79 -16.67
CA GLU A 69 -8.70 1.64 -17.83
C GLU A 69 -7.62 2.72 -17.92
N THR A 70 -7.24 3.11 -19.13
CA THR A 70 -6.19 4.12 -19.35
C THR A 70 -6.73 5.54 -19.16
N GLY A 71 -5.92 6.43 -18.58
CA GLY A 71 -6.31 7.80 -18.29
C GLY A 71 -5.15 8.63 -17.71
N SER A 72 -5.43 9.83 -17.22
CA SER A 72 -4.43 10.71 -16.60
C SER A 72 -4.74 10.96 -15.12
N VAL A 73 -3.70 10.87 -14.29
CA VAL A 73 -3.76 11.16 -12.84
C VAL A 73 -2.71 12.23 -12.53
N ARG A 74 -3.07 13.19 -11.67
CA ARG A 74 -2.22 14.33 -11.30
C ARG A 74 -2.24 14.54 -9.79
N ALA A 75 -1.22 15.19 -9.26
CA ALA A 75 -1.23 15.65 -7.86
C ALA A 75 -2.47 16.54 -7.59
N GLY A 76 -3.11 16.35 -6.44
CA GLY A 76 -4.38 17.00 -6.09
C GLY A 76 -5.64 16.26 -6.53
N ASN A 77 -5.53 15.18 -7.31
CA ASN A 77 -6.66 14.30 -7.58
C ASN A 77 -7.03 13.47 -6.33
N ARG A 78 -8.33 13.35 -6.05
CA ARG A 78 -8.85 12.63 -4.89
C ARG A 78 -8.83 11.12 -5.13
N ILE A 79 -8.33 10.36 -4.14
CA ILE A 79 -8.38 8.90 -4.12
C ILE A 79 -9.45 8.46 -3.12
N LEU A 80 -10.35 7.56 -3.52
CA LEU A 80 -11.42 7.02 -2.67
C LEU A 80 -11.34 5.49 -2.61
N VAL A 81 -11.49 4.94 -1.40
CA VAL A 81 -11.66 3.50 -1.19
C VAL A 81 -13.16 3.17 -1.33
N VAL A 82 -13.53 2.42 -2.36
CA VAL A 82 -14.96 2.10 -2.62
C VAL A 82 -15.31 0.63 -2.35
N HIS A 83 -14.33 -0.27 -2.28
CA HIS A 83 -14.54 -1.70 -2.01
C HIS A 83 -13.24 -2.35 -1.53
N ARG A 84 -13.34 -3.21 -0.51
CA ARG A 84 -12.24 -3.98 0.06
C ARG A 84 -12.66 -5.45 0.12
N PRO A 85 -12.10 -6.35 -0.70
CA PRO A 85 -12.39 -7.77 -0.61
C PRO A 85 -11.77 -8.36 0.67
N ASP A 86 -12.50 -9.30 1.29
CA ASP A 86 -12.04 -9.99 2.49
C ASP A 86 -10.87 -10.95 2.21
N ASP A 87 -10.68 -11.35 0.96
CA ASP A 87 -9.72 -12.35 0.46
C ASP A 87 -8.76 -11.82 -0.62
N GLY A 88 -8.56 -10.49 -0.68
CA GLY A 88 -7.67 -9.87 -1.68
C GLY A 88 -6.20 -10.30 -1.56
N PRO A 89 -5.45 -10.33 -2.68
CA PRO A 89 -4.04 -10.71 -2.67
C PRO A 89 -3.19 -9.74 -1.86
N THR A 90 -2.20 -10.29 -1.18
CA THR A 90 -1.21 -9.56 -0.38
C THR A 90 -0.08 -9.03 -1.27
N ILE A 91 0.61 -7.96 -0.84
CA ILE A 91 1.82 -7.50 -1.55
C ILE A 91 2.90 -8.58 -1.51
N GLY A 92 2.99 -9.34 -0.41
CA GLY A 92 3.91 -10.47 -0.29
C GLY A 92 3.71 -11.53 -1.38
N GLU A 93 2.47 -11.88 -1.70
CA GLU A 93 2.16 -12.85 -2.77
C GLU A 93 2.49 -12.30 -4.17
N ALA A 94 2.24 -11.01 -4.40
CA ALA A 94 2.58 -10.36 -5.68
C ALA A 94 4.10 -10.22 -5.88
N SER A 95 4.86 -9.94 -4.81
CA SER A 95 6.32 -9.76 -4.87
C SER A 95 7.10 -11.07 -4.93
N ARG A 96 6.52 -12.21 -4.54
CA ARG A 96 7.16 -13.54 -4.63
C ARG A 96 7.17 -14.14 -6.04
N ARG A 97 6.47 -13.53 -7.01
CA ARG A 97 6.34 -14.00 -8.40
C ARG A 97 7.17 -13.19 -9.42
N ALA A 98 8.04 -12.30 -8.95
CA ALA A 98 8.94 -11.50 -9.79
C ALA A 98 10.37 -12.07 -9.76
#